data_AF-A0AAE5P541-F1
#
_entry.id   AF-A0AAE5P541-F1
#
_cell.length_a   1.000
_cell.length_b   1.000
_cell.length_c   1.000
_cell.angle_alpha   90.00
_cell.angle_beta   90.00
_cell.angle_gamma   90.00
#
_symmetry.space_group_name_H-M   'P 1'
#
loop_
_entity.id
_entity.type
_entity.pdbx_description
1 polymer ?
#
loop_
_entity_poly.entity_id
_entity_poly.type
_entity_poly.pdbx_seq_one_letter_code
_entity_poly.pdbx_strand_id
1 'polypeptide(L)'
;MSKQQEILSIAREVIHSKGYQATSISDILGAANIGKGQFYHYFSSKYDLGLAVVEDFIQEWDQKLILDILKADDHPVSKLNKMLDWTVSYHSQMDSKTG
;
A
#
# COMPACT_ATOMS: atom_id res chain seq x y z
N MET A 1 2.51 -15.58 0.60
CA MET A 1 1.89 -14.50 1.38
C MET A 1 0.94 -15.11 2.39
N SER A 2 0.86 -14.55 3.60
CA SER A 2 -0.19 -14.92 4.54
C SER A 2 -1.55 -14.36 4.09
N LYS A 3 -2.66 -14.93 4.59
CA LYS A 3 -3.99 -14.41 4.26
C LYS A 3 -4.18 -12.97 4.77
N GLN A 4 -3.54 -12.61 5.87
CA GLN A 4 -3.48 -11.24 6.38
C GLN A 4 -2.84 -10.28 5.37
N GLN A 5 -1.70 -10.66 4.77
CA GLN A 5 -1.01 -9.85 3.76
C GLN A 5 -1.85 -9.69 2.48
N GLU A 6 -2.56 -10.74 2.08
CA GLU A 6 -3.48 -10.68 0.93
C GLU A 6 -4.61 -9.67 1.18
N ILE A 7 -5.26 -9.74 2.36
CA ILE A 7 -6.30 -8.78 2.76
C ILE A 7 -5.73 -7.36 2.81
N LEU A 8 -4.52 -7.19 3.33
CA LEU A 8 -3.84 -5.89 3.40
C LEU A 8 -3.59 -5.30 2.00
N SER A 9 -3.05 -6.11 1.08
CA SER A 9 -2.79 -5.69 -0.30
C SER A 9 -4.08 -5.28 -1.02
N ILE A 10 -5.15 -6.05 -0.87
CA ILE A 10 -6.44 -5.74 -1.49
C ILE A 10 -7.06 -4.50 -0.86
N ALA A 11 -7.00 -4.37 0.48
CA ALA A 11 -7.47 -3.18 1.17
C ALA A 11 -6.72 -1.93 0.71
N ARG A 12 -5.41 -2.04 0.48
CA ARG A 12 -4.57 -0.95 -0.05
C ARG A 12 -5.04 -0.50 -1.44
N GLU A 13 -5.30 -1.42 -2.35
CA GLU A 13 -5.83 -1.11 -3.69
C GLU A 13 -7.23 -0.48 -3.64
N VAL A 14 -8.09 -1.04 -2.81
CA VAL A 14 -9.47 -0.57 -2.62
C VAL A 14 -9.49 0.82 -1.96
N ILE A 15 -8.62 1.10 -0.99
CA ILE A 15 -8.50 2.41 -0.35
C ILE A 15 -7.89 3.43 -1.32
N HIS A 16 -6.93 3.02 -2.15
CA HIS A 16 -6.33 3.89 -3.15
C HIS A 16 -7.35 4.37 -4.19
N SER A 17 -8.21 3.48 -4.69
CA SER A 17 -9.15 3.80 -5.78
C SER A 17 -10.29 4.74 -5.39
N LYS A 18 -10.85 4.61 -4.18
CA LYS A 18 -12.01 5.41 -3.72
C LYS A 18 -11.74 6.29 -2.50
N GLY A 19 -10.56 6.19 -1.92
CA GLY A 19 -10.22 6.84 -0.65
C GLY A 19 -10.71 6.07 0.57
N TYR A 20 -10.03 6.30 1.70
CA TYR A 20 -10.31 5.60 2.96
C TYR A 20 -11.74 5.82 3.46
N GLN A 21 -12.26 7.05 3.41
CA GLN A 21 -13.58 7.36 3.94
C GLN A 21 -14.71 6.64 3.18
N ALA A 22 -14.63 6.62 1.84
CA ALA A 22 -15.61 5.93 1.00
C ALA A 22 -15.48 4.40 1.01
N THR A 23 -14.40 3.85 1.57
CA THR A 23 -14.18 2.40 1.66
C THR A 23 -14.95 1.78 2.82
N SER A 24 -15.84 0.83 2.58
CA SER A 24 -16.46 0.02 3.64
C SER A 24 -15.72 -1.31 3.88
N ILE A 25 -15.90 -1.91 5.07
CA ILE A 25 -15.39 -3.27 5.34
C ILE A 25 -16.00 -4.27 4.35
N SER A 26 -17.28 -4.12 3.99
CA SER A 26 -17.96 -4.98 3.03
C SER A 26 -17.29 -4.95 1.65
N ASP A 27 -16.81 -3.80 1.22
CA ASP A 27 -16.13 -3.68 -0.07
C ASP A 27 -14.81 -4.46 -0.05
N ILE A 28 -14.07 -4.41 1.05
CA ILE A 28 -12.82 -5.15 1.24
C ILE A 28 -13.10 -6.65 1.32
N LEU A 29 -14.13 -7.06 2.05
CA LEU A 29 -14.56 -8.47 2.12
C LEU A 29 -14.92 -9.03 0.74
N GLY A 30 -15.66 -8.25 -0.05
CA GLY A 30 -16.04 -8.59 -1.41
C GLY A 30 -14.83 -8.70 -2.33
N ALA A 31 -13.92 -7.72 -2.29
CA ALA A 31 -12.71 -7.73 -3.10
C ALA A 31 -11.74 -8.86 -2.72
N ALA A 32 -11.62 -9.18 -1.42
CA ALA A 32 -10.76 -10.24 -0.92
C ALA A 32 -11.40 -11.64 -0.94
N ASN A 33 -12.67 -11.74 -1.36
CA ASN A 33 -13.47 -12.96 -1.38
C ASN A 33 -13.39 -13.73 -0.05
N ILE A 34 -13.62 -13.03 1.07
CA ILE A 34 -13.60 -13.60 2.42
C ILE A 34 -14.88 -13.30 3.20
N GLY A 35 -15.17 -14.14 4.18
CA GLY A 35 -16.26 -13.91 5.14
C GLY A 35 -15.89 -12.93 6.25
N LYS A 36 -16.90 -12.27 6.82
CA LYS A 36 -16.76 -11.32 7.93
C LYS A 36 -15.95 -11.89 9.11
N GLY A 37 -16.18 -13.14 9.50
CA GLY A 37 -15.45 -13.79 10.59
C GLY A 37 -13.95 -13.95 10.33
N GLN A 38 -13.55 -14.20 9.07
CA GLN A 38 -12.14 -14.28 8.71
C GLN A 38 -11.45 -12.91 8.76
N PHE A 39 -12.15 -11.84 8.37
CA PHE A 39 -11.61 -10.50 8.50
C PHE A 39 -11.29 -10.15 9.95
N TYR A 40 -12.25 -10.36 10.86
CA TYR A 40 -12.06 -10.03 12.28
C TYR A 40 -11.07 -10.94 13.00
N HIS A 41 -10.63 -12.04 12.38
CA HIS A 41 -9.48 -12.81 12.87
C HIS A 41 -8.15 -12.06 12.67
N TYR A 42 -8.05 -11.22 11.63
CA TYR A 42 -6.82 -10.51 11.27
C TYR A 42 -6.84 -9.03 11.65
N PHE A 43 -7.99 -8.36 11.53
CA PHE A 43 -8.14 -6.93 11.78
C PHE A 43 -9.36 -6.66 12.64
N SER A 44 -9.17 -5.96 13.75
CA SER A 44 -10.24 -5.71 14.72
C SER A 44 -11.23 -4.63 14.26
N SER A 45 -10.82 -3.76 13.33
CA SER A 45 -11.66 -2.69 12.80
C SER A 45 -11.18 -2.19 11.42
N LYS A 46 -12.00 -1.36 10.76
CA LYS A 46 -11.60 -0.60 9.56
C LYS A 46 -10.39 0.31 9.85
N TYR A 47 -10.33 0.86 11.06
CA TYR A 47 -9.25 1.74 11.49
C TYR A 47 -7.93 0.98 11.59
N ASP A 48 -7.93 -0.19 12.23
CA ASP A 48 -6.72 -1.00 12.38
C ASP A 48 -6.18 -1.48 11.02
N LEU A 49 -7.08 -1.88 10.11
CA LEU A 49 -6.71 -2.18 8.73
C LEU A 49 -6.14 -0.93 8.03
N GLY A 50 -6.78 0.22 8.17
CA GLY A 50 -6.31 1.47 7.58
C GLY A 50 -4.91 1.86 8.08
N LEU A 51 -4.66 1.69 9.37
CA LEU A 51 -3.34 1.93 9.96
C LEU A 51 -2.30 0.97 9.38
N ALA A 52 -2.62 -0.33 9.31
CA ALA A 52 -1.74 -1.32 8.71
C ALA A 52 -1.42 -1.01 7.24
N VAL A 53 -2.40 -0.50 6.48
CA VAL A 53 -2.19 -0.07 5.09
C VAL A 53 -1.20 1.10 5.03
N VAL A 54 -1.34 2.10 5.91
CA VAL A 54 -0.41 3.24 5.99
C VAL A 54 0.99 2.78 6.39
N GLU A 55 1.11 1.87 7.35
CA GLU A 55 2.39 1.30 7.76
C GLU A 55 3.08 0.55 6.62
N ASP A 56 2.33 -0.23 5.84
CA ASP A 56 2.84 -0.94 4.65
C ASP A 56 3.37 0.04 3.59
N PHE A 57 2.64 1.13 3.31
CA PHE A 57 3.11 2.20 2.44
C PHE A 57 4.41 2.83 2.93
N ILE A 58 4.50 3.16 4.22
CA ILE A 58 5.68 3.78 4.83
C ILE A 58 6.87 2.81 4.75
N GLN A 59 6.68 1.54 5.04
CA GLN A 59 7.75 0.53 4.96
C GLN A 59 8.28 0.36 3.54
N GLU A 60 7.41 0.37 2.53
CA GLU A 60 7.83 0.32 1.14
C GLU A 60 8.65 1.55 0.76
N TRP A 61 8.22 2.73 1.18
CA TRP A 61 8.94 3.98 0.93
C TRP A 61 10.29 4.01 1.66
N ASP A 62 10.33 3.61 2.93
CA ASP A 62 11.58 3.52 3.69
C ASP A 62 12.56 2.59 3.00
N GLN A 63 12.12 1.41 2.56
CA GLN A 63 13.00 0.48 1.87
C GLN A 63 13.46 1.03 0.51
N LYS A 64 12.53 1.45 -0.35
CA LYS A 64 12.85 1.81 -1.74
C LYS A 64 13.46 3.19 -1.88
N LEU A 65 12.87 4.19 -1.24
CA LEU A 65 13.35 5.56 -1.35
C LEU A 65 14.53 5.81 -0.42
N ILE A 66 14.38 5.50 0.87
CA ILE A 66 15.40 5.90 1.85
C ILE A 66 16.62 4.97 1.77
N LEU A 67 16.43 3.66 1.90
CA LEU A 67 17.55 2.71 1.97
C LEU A 67 18.17 2.45 0.59
N ASP A 68 17.37 2.09 -0.41
CA ASP A 68 17.89 1.67 -1.72
C ASP A 68 18.38 2.86 -2.57
N ILE A 69 17.76 4.05 -2.46
CA ILE A 69 18.10 5.23 -3.30
C ILE A 69 18.92 6.25 -2.52
N LEU A 70 18.40 6.83 -1.43
CA LEU A 70 19.02 7.99 -0.79
C LEU A 70 20.27 7.64 0.02
N LYS A 71 20.32 6.45 0.64
CA LYS A 71 21.49 5.92 1.36
C LYS A 71 22.49 5.17 0.49
N ALA A 72 22.21 5.01 -0.81
CA ALA A 72 23.16 4.40 -1.72
C ALA A 72 24.48 5.20 -1.78
N ASP A 73 25.58 4.49 -1.97
CA ASP A 73 26.88 5.08 -2.27
C ASP A 73 26.92 5.47 -3.75
N ASP A 74 26.34 6.64 -4.04
CA ASP A 74 26.21 7.21 -5.38
C ASP A 74 26.24 8.74 -5.28
N HIS A 75 26.53 9.40 -6.41
CA HIS A 75 26.56 10.85 -6.49
C HIS A 75 25.20 11.48 -6.11
N PRO A 76 25.19 12.61 -5.39
CA PRO A 76 23.94 13.23 -4.93
C PRO A 76 22.90 13.47 -6.03
N VAL A 77 23.34 13.94 -7.20
CA VAL A 77 22.45 14.20 -8.36
C VAL A 77 21.84 12.90 -8.90
N SER A 78 22.63 11.82 -8.99
CA SER A 78 22.13 10.49 -9.39
C SER A 78 21.02 10.00 -8.46
N LYS A 79 21.19 10.20 -7.15
CA LYS A 79 20.18 9.82 -6.14
C LYS A 79 18.89 10.63 -6.29
N LEU A 80 18.98 11.93 -6.54
CA LEU A 80 17.80 12.78 -6.78
C LEU A 80 17.06 12.36 -8.05
N ASN A 81 17.78 12.08 -9.15
CA ASN A 81 17.15 11.60 -10.38
C ASN A 81 16.44 10.26 -10.16
N LYS A 82 17.11 9.30 -9.51
CA LYS A 82 16.51 8.00 -9.17
C LYS A 82 15.27 8.13 -8.28
N MET A 83 15.29 9.06 -7.31
CA MET A 83 14.11 9.36 -6.48
C MET A 83 12.94 9.88 -7.32
N LEU A 84 13.19 10.82 -8.23
CA LEU A 84 12.17 11.37 -9.10
C LEU A 84 11.60 10.30 -10.04
N ASP A 85 12.47 9.51 -10.67
CA ASP A 85 12.08 8.42 -11.56
C ASP A 85 11.21 7.38 -10.84
N TRP A 86 11.63 6.97 -9.63
CA TRP A 86 10.86 6.06 -8.79
C TRP A 86 9.52 6.66 -8.39
N THR A 87 9.48 7.93 -7.99
CA THR A 87 8.23 8.61 -7.58
C THR A 87 7.24 8.69 -8.73
N VAL A 88 7.69 9.07 -9.93
CA VAL A 88 6.83 9.15 -11.13
C VAL A 88 6.34 7.76 -11.52
N SER A 89 7.23 6.76 -11.50
CA SER A 89 6.87 5.38 -11.83
C SER A 89 5.86 4.79 -10.86
N TYR A 90 6.03 5.04 -9.57
CA TYR A 90 5.15 4.58 -8.50
C TYR A 90 3.72 5.11 -8.71
N HIS A 91 3.55 6.42 -8.91
CA HIS A 91 2.22 7.00 -9.12
C HIS A 91 1.60 6.55 -10.46
N SER A 92 2.40 6.46 -11.54
CA SER A 92 1.90 6.01 -12.86
C SER A 92 1.41 4.56 -12.86
N GLN A 93 2.06 3.70 -12.08
CA GLN A 93 1.64 2.30 -11.92
C GLN A 93 0.40 2.16 -11.03
N MET A 94 0.17 3.09 -10.11
CA MET A 94 -1.02 3.07 -9.27
C MET A 94 -2.26 3.59 -10.02
N ASP A 95 -2.12 4.63 -10.85
CA ASP A 95 -3.23 5.15 -11.68
C ASP A 95 -3.72 4.11 -12.71
N SER A 96 -2.79 3.32 -13.28
CA SER A 96 -3.11 2.26 -14.26
C SER A 96 -3.79 1.03 -13.66
N LYS A 97 -3.71 0.82 -12.34
CA LYS A 97 -4.40 -0.28 -11.63
C LYS A 97 -5.80 0.08 -11.14
N THR A 98 -6.16 1.36 -11.20
CA THR A 98 -7.48 1.86 -10.78
C THR A 98 -8.44 2.18 -11.93
N GLY A 99 -8.09 1.76 -13.16
CA GLY A 99 -8.92 1.87 -14.37
C GLY A 99 -9.76 0.65 -14.65
#